data_AF-A0A1W5D709-F1
#
_entry.id   AF-A0A1W5D709-F1
#
_cell.length_a   1.000
_cell.length_b   1.000
_cell.length_c   1.000
_cell.angle_alpha   90.00
_cell.angle_beta   90.00
_cell.angle_gamma   90.00
#
_symmetry.space_group_name_H-M   'P 1'
#
loop_
_entity.id
_entity.type
_entity.pdbx_description
1 polymer ?
#
loop_
_entity_poly.entity_id
_entity_poly.type
_entity_poly.pdbx_seq_one_letter_code
_entity_poly.pdbx_strand_id
1 'polypeptide(L)'
;MAEAEAMYRRALEGNEKAWGPEHTSTLDTVHSLGILYADQGKMAEAEALYRRALEGYEKARGPEHASTLVTVHNLGVLYKDQGKMAEAEAMYRRALEGNEKAWGPEHTSTLDTINRLGDLYADQGKMAEAEA
;
A
#
# COMPACT_ATOMS: atom_id res chain seq x y z
N MET A 1 -13.24 15.10 -6.83
CA MET A 1 -11.78 14.92 -6.58
C MET A 1 -11.18 16.09 -5.79
N ALA A 2 -11.28 17.34 -6.25
CA ALA A 2 -10.70 18.50 -5.53
C ALA A 2 -11.28 18.74 -4.13
N GLU A 3 -12.60 18.55 -3.95
CA GLU A 3 -13.25 18.68 -2.64
C GLU A 3 -12.78 17.60 -1.65
N ALA A 4 -12.69 16.34 -2.10
CA ALA A 4 -12.15 15.25 -1.29
C ALA A 4 -10.69 15.51 -0.86
N GLU A 5 -9.86 16.02 -1.78
CA GLU A 5 -8.47 16.39 -1.48
C GLU A 5 -8.39 17.48 -0.39
N ALA A 6 -9.22 18.52 -0.50
CA ALA A 6 -9.28 19.58 0.50
C ALA A 6 -9.73 19.05 1.88
N MET A 7 -10.72 18.14 1.91
CA MET A 7 -11.18 17.51 3.14
C MET A 7 -10.10 16.65 3.80
N TYR A 8 -9.41 15.79 3.04
CA TYR A 8 -8.32 14.97 3.58
C TYR A 8 -7.12 15.80 4.06
N ARG A 9 -6.74 16.86 3.34
CA ARG A 9 -5.67 17.77 3.79
C ARG A 9 -6.02 18.47 5.10
N ARG A 10 -7.26 18.95 5.23
CA ARG A 10 -7.74 19.56 6.47
C ARG A 10 -7.75 18.55 7.63
N ALA A 11 -8.20 17.31 7.37
CA ALA A 11 -8.16 16.24 8.36
C ALA A 11 -6.72 15.90 8.78
N LEU A 12 -5.78 15.88 7.82
CA LEU A 12 -4.37 15.61 8.09
C LEU A 12 -3.77 16.67 9.00
N GLU A 13 -3.95 17.95 8.69
CA GLU A 13 -3.47 19.05 9.53
C GLU A 13 -4.05 18.99 10.95
N GLY A 14 -5.35 18.71 11.06
CA GLY A 14 -6.03 18.55 12.34
C GLY A 14 -5.46 17.38 13.17
N ASN A 15 -5.27 16.22 12.55
CA ASN A 15 -4.75 15.03 13.20
C ASN A 15 -3.28 15.19 13.60
N GLU A 16 -2.44 15.79 12.75
CA GLU A 16 -1.05 16.11 13.07
C GLU A 16 -0.95 17.04 14.28
N LYS A 17 -1.80 18.07 14.35
CA LYS A 17 -1.81 19.02 15.47
C LYS A 17 -2.32 18.38 16.77
N ALA A 18 -3.33 17.51 16.68
CA ALA A 18 -3.96 16.92 17.86
C ALA A 18 -3.15 15.74 18.44
N TRP A 19 -2.59 14.90 17.57
CA TRP A 19 -2.04 13.59 17.96
C TRP A 19 -0.59 13.37 17.51
N GLY A 20 -0.08 14.21 16.60
CA GLY A 20 1.25 14.07 16.03
C GLY A 20 1.29 13.28 14.71
N PRO A 21 2.43 13.33 14.00
CA PRO A 21 2.57 12.81 12.63
C PRO A 21 2.55 11.27 12.55
N GLU A 22 2.86 10.56 13.64
CA GLU A 22 2.96 9.09 13.69
C GLU A 22 1.73 8.43 14.32
N HIS A 23 0.75 9.22 14.78
CA HIS A 23 -0.46 8.65 15.36
C HIS A 23 -1.28 7.92 14.29
N THR A 24 -1.89 6.79 14.63
CA THR A 24 -2.55 5.92 13.64
C THR A 24 -3.65 6.63 12.86
N SER A 25 -4.42 7.53 13.49
CA SER A 25 -5.44 8.33 12.78
C SER A 25 -4.83 9.31 11.78
N THR A 26 -3.64 9.84 12.07
CA THR A 26 -2.86 10.66 11.13
C THR A 26 -2.43 9.80 9.95
N LEU A 27 -1.89 8.61 10.22
CA LEU A 27 -1.44 7.66 9.20
C LEU A 27 -2.60 7.15 8.32
N ASP A 28 -3.77 6.90 8.89
CA ASP A 28 -4.99 6.54 8.14
C ASP A 28 -5.37 7.65 7.15
N THR A 29 -5.20 8.90 7.56
CA THR A 29 -5.46 10.07 6.70
C THR A 29 -4.40 10.19 5.60
N VAL A 30 -3.12 9.99 5.93
CA VAL A 30 -2.01 9.97 4.96
C VAL A 30 -2.23 8.89 3.91
N HIS A 31 -2.57 7.66 4.33
CA HIS A 31 -2.85 6.54 3.44
C HIS A 31 -4.05 6.83 2.52
N SER A 32 -5.14 7.36 3.08
CA SER A 32 -6.34 7.72 2.30
C SER A 32 -6.06 8.80 1.25
N LEU A 33 -5.22 9.79 1.58
CA LEU A 33 -4.79 10.80 0.62
C LEU A 33 -3.89 10.19 -0.47
N GLY A 34 -3.09 9.16 -0.13
CA GLY A 34 -2.32 8.37 -1.08
C GLY A 34 -3.20 7.67 -2.12
N ILE A 35 -4.28 7.00 -1.67
CA ILE A 35 -5.28 6.40 -2.57
C ILE A 35 -5.86 7.46 -3.50
N LEU A 36 -6.31 8.59 -2.94
CA LEU A 36 -6.91 9.65 -3.73
C LEU A 36 -5.96 10.19 -4.81
N TYR A 37 -4.66 10.28 -4.54
CA TYR A 37 -3.68 10.72 -5.52
C TYR A 37 -3.38 9.66 -6.58
N ALA A 38 -3.34 8.38 -6.20
CA ALA A 38 -3.22 7.29 -7.17
C ALA A 38 -4.39 7.31 -8.16
N ASP A 39 -5.62 7.47 -7.67
CA ASP A 39 -6.84 7.58 -8.50
C ASP A 39 -6.83 8.81 -9.43
N GLN A 40 -6.06 9.85 -9.09
CA GLN A 40 -5.88 11.06 -9.93
C GLN A 40 -4.70 10.94 -10.90
N GLY A 41 -3.95 9.83 -10.88
CA GLY A 41 -2.72 9.67 -11.66
C GLY A 41 -1.53 10.49 -11.11
N LYS A 42 -1.64 11.05 -9.90
CA LYS A 42 -0.57 11.76 -9.20
C LYS A 42 0.37 10.76 -8.52
N MET A 43 1.06 9.97 -9.35
CA MET A 43 1.75 8.77 -8.90
C MET A 43 2.91 9.06 -7.93
N ALA A 44 3.65 10.17 -8.12
CA ALA A 44 4.76 10.53 -7.25
C ALA A 44 4.29 10.97 -5.86
N GLU A 45 3.19 11.73 -5.80
CA GLU A 45 2.59 12.18 -4.55
C GLU A 45 1.94 11.02 -3.79
N ALA A 46 1.30 10.09 -4.50
CA ALA A 46 0.78 8.86 -3.91
C ALA A 46 1.89 8.01 -3.28
N GLU A 47 3.00 7.83 -4.01
CA GLU A 47 4.17 7.06 -3.55
C GLU A 47 4.76 7.65 -2.26
N ALA A 48 4.91 8.97 -2.22
CA ALA A 48 5.42 9.67 -1.04
C ALA A 48 4.50 9.48 0.19
N LEU A 49 3.19 9.56 0.00
CA LEU A 49 2.23 9.36 1.09
C LEU A 49 2.18 7.92 1.56
N TYR A 50 2.18 6.94 0.66
CA TYR A 50 2.20 5.53 1.06
C TYR A 50 3.50 5.17 1.79
N ARG A 51 4.66 5.65 1.36
CA ARG A 51 5.92 5.44 2.10
C ARG A 51 5.87 6.04 3.50
N ARG A 52 5.33 7.26 3.63
CA ARG A 52 5.15 7.90 4.93
C ARG A 52 4.20 7.10 5.83
N ALA A 53 3.07 6.63 5.29
CA ALA A 53 2.13 5.80 6.03
C ALA A 53 2.76 4.46 6.44
N LEU A 54 3.51 3.83 5.54
CA LEU A 54 4.20 2.56 5.77
C LEU A 54 5.17 2.66 6.95
N GLU A 55 6.08 3.63 6.92
CA GLU A 55 7.05 3.87 8.00
C GLU A 55 6.35 4.09 9.35
N GLY A 56 5.29 4.91 9.35
CA GLY A 56 4.52 5.17 10.55
C GLY A 56 3.80 3.93 11.10
N TYR A 57 3.17 3.12 10.23
CA TYR A 57 2.46 1.92 10.68
C TYR A 57 3.42 0.83 11.15
N GLU A 58 4.56 0.66 10.48
CA GLU A 58 5.62 -0.25 10.93
C GLU A 58 6.06 0.10 12.35
N LYS A 59 6.27 1.39 12.64
CA LYS A 59 6.66 1.85 13.97
C LYS A 59 5.54 1.70 15.00
N ALA A 60 4.31 2.07 14.64
CA ALA A 60 3.19 2.13 15.58
C ALA A 60 2.54 0.78 15.88
N ARG A 61 2.53 -0.14 14.90
CA ARG A 61 1.78 -1.40 14.96
C ARG A 61 2.57 -2.64 14.51
N GLY A 62 3.74 -2.44 13.92
CA GLY A 62 4.60 -3.52 13.46
C GLY A 62 4.44 -3.87 11.97
N PRO A 63 5.39 -4.63 11.41
CA PRO A 63 5.45 -4.95 9.99
C PRO A 63 4.32 -5.86 9.48
N GLU A 64 3.74 -6.68 10.35
CA GLU A 64 2.70 -7.67 10.02
C GLU A 64 1.28 -7.18 10.31
N HIS A 65 1.13 -5.94 10.79
CA HIS A 65 -0.19 -5.39 11.06
C HIS A 65 -0.96 -5.15 9.74
N ALA A 66 -2.28 -5.37 9.76
CA ALA A 66 -3.16 -5.23 8.60
C ALA A 66 -2.95 -3.92 7.81
N SER A 67 -2.93 -2.77 8.50
CA SER A 67 -2.69 -1.45 7.87
C SER A 67 -1.32 -1.34 7.19
N THR A 68 -0.30 -1.99 7.75
CA THR A 68 1.05 -2.04 7.17
C THR A 68 1.01 -2.86 5.88
N LEU A 69 0.44 -4.07 5.93
CA LEU A 69 0.37 -4.98 4.79
C LEU A 69 -0.49 -4.42 3.64
N VAL A 70 -1.60 -3.76 3.96
CA VAL A 70 -2.42 -3.03 2.96
C VAL A 70 -1.61 -1.90 2.30
N THR A 71 -0.81 -1.15 3.08
CA THR A 71 0.02 -0.09 2.51
C THR A 71 1.14 -0.65 1.62
N VAL A 72 1.76 -1.77 2.01
CA VAL A 72 2.72 -2.49 1.16
C VAL A 72 2.06 -2.96 -0.13
N HIS A 73 0.88 -3.57 -0.06
CA HIS A 73 0.14 -4.00 -1.24
C HIS A 73 -0.16 -2.83 -2.19
N ASN A 74 -0.65 -1.71 -1.67
CA ASN A 74 -0.96 -0.52 -2.48
C ASN A 74 0.28 0.12 -3.13
N LEU A 75 1.45 0.04 -2.47
CA LEU A 75 2.72 0.41 -3.11
C LEU A 75 3.06 -0.54 -4.27
N GLY A 76 2.78 -1.84 -4.14
CA GLY A 76 2.93 -2.81 -5.22
C GLY A 76 2.09 -2.46 -6.44
N VAL A 77 0.81 -2.13 -6.23
CA VAL A 77 -0.11 -1.66 -7.28
C VAL A 77 0.43 -0.41 -7.95
N LEU A 78 0.80 0.60 -7.14
CA LEU A 78 1.32 1.86 -7.65
C LEU A 78 2.59 1.69 -8.49
N TYR A 79 3.52 0.83 -8.06
CA TYR A 79 4.73 0.55 -8.83
C TYR A 79 4.44 -0.20 -10.12
N LYS A 80 3.49 -1.15 -10.11
CA LYS A 80 3.03 -1.82 -11.33
C LYS A 80 2.50 -0.80 -12.35
N ASP A 81 1.64 0.12 -11.91
CA ASP A 81 1.06 1.15 -12.76
C ASP A 81 2.10 2.14 -13.30
N GLN A 82 3.22 2.32 -12.59
CA GLN A 82 4.38 3.09 -13.05
C GLN A 82 5.33 2.29 -13.98
N GLY A 83 5.07 1.00 -14.22
CA GLY A 83 5.96 0.11 -14.96
C GLY A 83 7.22 -0.34 -14.19
N LYS A 84 7.28 -0.06 -12.88
CA LYS A 84 8.37 -0.46 -11.97
C LYS A 84 8.16 -1.88 -11.48
N MET A 85 8.32 -2.83 -12.41
CA MET A 85 7.91 -4.22 -12.18
C MET A 85 8.69 -4.92 -11.07
N ALA A 86 9.98 -4.61 -10.90
CA ALA A 86 10.81 -5.21 -9.84
C ALA A 86 10.41 -4.70 -8.45
N GLU A 87 10.12 -3.41 -8.32
CA GLU A 87 9.64 -2.81 -7.08
C GLU A 87 8.23 -3.30 -6.73
N ALA A 88 7.36 -3.47 -7.72
CA ALA A 88 6.05 -4.08 -7.54
C ALA A 88 6.16 -5.51 -6.99
N GLU A 89 7.02 -6.35 -7.60
CA GLU A 89 7.28 -7.73 -7.17
C GLU A 89 7.77 -7.78 -5.72
N ALA A 90 8.71 -6.91 -5.35
CA ALA A 90 9.23 -6.82 -3.99
C ALA A 90 8.13 -6.47 -2.98
N MET A 91 7.25 -5.53 -3.31
CA MET A 91 6.13 -5.17 -2.44
C MET A 91 5.11 -6.30 -2.30
N TYR A 92 4.70 -6.93 -3.41
CA TYR A 92 3.73 -8.03 -3.33
C TYR A 92 4.28 -9.25 -2.61
N ARG A 93 5.54 -9.64 -2.81
CA ARG A 93 6.15 -10.73 -2.03
C ARG A 93 6.16 -10.43 -0.53
N ARG A 94 6.50 -9.19 -0.17
CA ARG A 94 6.47 -8.75 1.22
C ARG A 94 5.05 -8.80 1.82
N ALA A 95 4.04 -8.35 1.06
CA ALA A 95 2.65 -8.44 1.48
C ALA A 95 2.18 -9.89 1.61
N LEU A 96 2.62 -10.78 0.70
CA LEU A 96 2.30 -12.21 0.73
C LEU A 96 2.82 -12.86 2.01
N GLU A 97 4.13 -12.75 2.28
CA GLU A 97 4.77 -13.31 3.48
C GLU A 97 4.09 -12.80 4.76
N GLY A 98 3.80 -11.49 4.81
CA GLY A 98 3.12 -10.89 5.96
C GLY A 98 1.67 -11.37 6.13
N ASN A 99 0.90 -11.46 5.05
CA ASN A 99 -0.50 -11.92 5.10
C ASN A 99 -0.58 -13.41 5.47
N GLU A 100 0.31 -14.25 4.93
CA GLU A 100 0.41 -15.66 5.30
C GLU A 100 0.70 -15.84 6.78
N LYS A 101 1.64 -15.05 7.32
CA LYS A 101 1.99 -15.12 8.74
C LYS A 101 0.89 -14.58 9.65
N ALA A 102 0.24 -13.49 9.25
CA ALA A 102 -0.79 -12.86 10.06
C ALA A 102 -2.10 -13.66 10.06
N TRP A 103 -2.53 -14.15 8.89
CA TRP A 103 -3.89 -14.63 8.65
C TRP A 103 -3.97 -16.01 7.99
N GLY A 104 -2.86 -16.54 7.51
CA GLY A 104 -2.79 -17.84 6.85
C GLY A 104 -2.87 -17.79 5.31
N PRO A 105 -2.56 -18.91 4.64
CA PRO A 105 -2.45 -18.99 3.18
C PRO A 105 -3.79 -18.82 2.45
N GLU A 106 -4.90 -19.23 3.07
CA GLU A 106 -6.24 -19.20 2.46
C GLU A 106 -7.00 -17.89 2.70
N HIS A 107 -6.41 -16.94 3.43
CA HIS A 107 -7.07 -15.67 3.69
C HIS A 107 -7.23 -14.85 2.39
N THR A 108 -8.34 -14.12 2.26
CA THR A 108 -8.67 -13.38 1.04
C THR A 108 -7.58 -12.41 0.59
N SER A 109 -6.94 -11.69 1.52
CA SER A 109 -5.82 -10.79 1.20
C SER A 109 -4.55 -11.52 0.75
N THR A 110 -4.33 -12.74 1.24
CA THR A 110 -3.23 -13.61 0.78
C THR A 110 -3.50 -14.01 -0.67
N LEU A 111 -4.69 -14.55 -0.93
CA LEU A 111 -5.11 -14.96 -2.28
C LEU A 111 -5.11 -13.80 -3.28
N ASP A 112 -5.56 -12.61 -2.88
CA ASP A 112 -5.49 -11.41 -3.73
C ASP A 112 -4.04 -11.04 -4.07
N THR A 113 -3.13 -11.13 -3.09
CA THR A 113 -1.70 -10.85 -3.33
C THR A 113 -1.06 -11.89 -4.27
N ILE A 114 -1.44 -13.16 -4.16
CA ILE A 114 -1.04 -14.22 -5.10
C ILE A 114 -1.50 -13.88 -6.51
N ASN A 115 -2.77 -13.51 -6.69
CA ASN A 115 -3.29 -13.11 -8.00
C ASN A 115 -2.52 -11.92 -8.59
N ARG A 116 -2.19 -10.91 -7.76
CA ARG A 116 -1.39 -9.76 -8.20
C ARG A 116 0.03 -10.14 -8.64
N LEU A 117 0.66 -11.11 -7.97
CA LEU A 117 1.96 -11.65 -8.39
C LEU A 117 1.85 -12.43 -9.69
N GLY A 118 0.81 -13.25 -9.86
CA GLY A 118 0.53 -13.97 -11.10
C GLY A 118 0.35 -13.01 -12.29
N ASP A 119 -0.47 -11.97 -12.13
CA ASP A 119 -0.65 -10.91 -13.12
C ASP A 119 0.69 -10.24 -13.46
N LEU A 120 1.50 -9.92 -12.44
CA LEU A 120 2.79 -9.25 -12.63
C LEU A 120 3.78 -10.13 -13.42
N TYR A 121 3.84 -11.43 -13.13
CA TYR A 121 4.70 -12.36 -13.86
C TYR A 121 4.22 -12.61 -15.29
N ALA A 122 2.90 -12.69 -15.50
CA ALA A 122 2.32 -12.76 -16.83
C ALA A 122 2.70 -11.52 -17.67
N ASP A 123 2.61 -10.32 -17.09
CA ASP A 123 3.02 -9.06 -17.73
C ASP A 123 4.52 -9.03 -18.06
N GLN A 124 5.35 -9.75 -17.29
CA GLN A 124 6.78 -9.92 -17.55
C GLN A 124 7.13 -11.07 -18.52
N GLY A 125 6.14 -11.85 -18.97
CA GLY A 125 6.36 -13.06 -19.78
C GLY A 125 6.94 -14.26 -19.03
N LYS A 126 6.91 -14.23 -17.69
CA LYS A 126 7.41 -15.26 -16.78
C LYS A 126 6.30 -16.27 -16.44
N MET A 127 5.92 -17.09 -17.43
CA MET A 127 4.78 -18.00 -17.28
C MET A 127 4.99 -19.08 -16.20
N ALA A 128 6.21 -19.56 -16.01
CA ALA A 128 6.50 -20.57 -14.99
C ALA A 128 6.26 -20.04 -13.57
N GLU A 129 6.60 -18.78 -13.33
CA GLU A 129 6.36 -18.10 -12.05
C GLU A 129 4.90 -17.66 -11.87
N ALA A 130 4.16 -17.44 -12.96
CA ALA A 130 2.74 -17.09 -12.92
C ALA A 130 1.81 -18.28 -12.58
N GLU A 131 2.25 -19.51 -12.88
CA GLU A 131 1.48 -20.75 -12.65
C GLU A 131 1.79 -21.43 -11.30
N ALA A 132 2.70 -20.88 -10.51
CA ALA A 132 3.18 -21.44 -9.24
C ALA A 132 2.38 -20.92 -8.03
#